data_AF-A0A2M7FIE5-F1
#
_entry.id   AF-A0A2M7FIE5-F1
#
_cell.length_a   1.000
_cell.length_b   1.000
_cell.length_c   1.000
_cell.angle_alpha   90.00
_cell.angle_beta   90.00
_cell.angle_gamma   90.00
#
_symmetry.space_group_name_H-M   'P 1'
#
loop_
_entity.id
_entity.type
_entity.pdbx_description
1 polymer ?
#
loop_
_entity_poly.entity_id
_entity_poly.type
_entity_poly.pdbx_seq_one_letter_code
_entity_poly.pdbx_strand_id
1 'polypeptide(L)' 'MIATLDTIFTRHREQAGALLPILHDIQDALGYVPEEAVPLIAGQLNLSRAEVHGVISYYPHFRQTREA' A
#
# COMPACT_ATOMS: atom_id res chain seq x y z
N MET A 1 -2.31 -0.91 13.20
CA MET A 1 -2.50 -0.76 11.74
C MET A 1 -2.30 0.69 11.29
N ILE A 2 -3.14 1.67 11.69
CA ILE A 2 -2.95 3.08 11.26
C ILE A 2 -1.55 3.63 11.63
N ALA A 3 -1.07 3.38 12.86
CA ALA A 3 0.28 3.78 13.28
C ALA A 3 1.42 3.14 12.43
N THR A 4 1.19 1.92 11.94
CA THR A 4 2.14 1.20 11.07
C THR A 4 2.20 1.87 9.69
N LEU A 5 1.03 2.19 9.12
CA LEU A 5 0.93 2.86 7.83
C LEU A 5 1.59 4.25 7.86
N ASP A 6 1.36 5.03 8.90
CA ASP A 6 1.97 6.36 9.07
C ASP A 6 3.51 6.30 9.12
N THR A 7 4.04 5.28 9.80
CA THR A 7 5.49 5.00 9.84
C THR A 7 6.04 4.67 8.46
N ILE A 8 5.35 3.81 7.71
CA ILE A 8 5.74 3.43 6.34
C ILE A 8 5.71 4.65 5.42
N PHE A 9 4.63 5.45 5.47
CA PHE A 9 4.52 6.67 4.67
C PHE A 9 5.61 7.69 4.98
N THR A 10 5.97 7.86 6.26
CA THR A 10 7.04 8.76 6.66
C THR A 10 8.40 8.32 6.10
N ARG A 11 8.66 7.02 6.01
CA ARG A 11 9.90 6.47 5.43
C ARG A 11 10.01 6.69 3.92
N HIS A 12 8.89 6.68 3.21
CA HIS A 12 8.85 6.79 1.75
C HIS A 12 8.54 8.20 1.23
N ARG A 13 8.43 9.19 2.14
CA ARG A 13 7.94 10.53 1.82
C ARG A 13 8.78 11.31 0.79
N GLU A 14 10.05 10.98 0.66
CA GLU A 14 10.98 11.62 -0.29
C GLU A 14 11.18 10.83 -1.59
N GLN A 15 10.55 9.65 -1.71
CA GLN A 15 10.67 8.81 -2.91
C GLN A 15 9.50 9.09 -3.87
N ALA A 16 9.81 9.74 -5.00
CA ALA A 16 8.86 9.85 -6.10
C ALA A 16 8.53 8.46 -6.66
N GLY A 17 7.24 8.12 -6.73
CA GLY A 17 6.79 6.82 -7.25
C GLY A 17 6.89 5.65 -6.25
N ALA A 18 6.83 5.92 -4.94
CA ALA A 18 6.98 4.90 -3.90
C ALA A 18 5.78 3.92 -3.73
N LEU A 19 4.88 3.80 -4.71
CA LEU A 19 3.71 2.93 -4.61
C LEU A 19 4.09 1.46 -4.36
N LEU A 20 5.00 0.91 -5.17
CA LEU A 20 5.46 -0.48 -5.02
C LEU A 20 6.19 -0.72 -3.69
N PRO A 21 7.18 0.09 -3.28
CA PRO A 21 7.82 -0.03 -1.96
C PRO A 21 6.82 0.02 -0.80
N ILE A 22 5.86 0.94 -0.83
CA ILE A 22 4.84 1.07 0.22
C ILE A 22 3.98 -0.19 0.30
N LEU A 23 3.54 -0.73 -0.84
CA LEU A 23 2.76 -1.96 -0.88
C LEU A 23 3.55 -3.17 -0.33
N HIS A 24 4.85 -3.25 -0.64
CA HIS A 24 5.73 -4.28 -0.08
C HIS A 24 5.86 -4.16 1.44
N ASP A 25 6.14 -2.96 1.96
CA ASP A 25 6.27 -2.73 3.40
C ASP A 25 4.97 -3.03 4.16
N ILE A 26 3.81 -2.68 3.58
CA ILE A 26 2.50 -3.00 4.17
C ILE A 26 2.29 -4.51 4.21
N GLN A 27 2.58 -5.20 3.11
CA GLN A 27 2.44 -6.65 3.04
C GLN A 27 3.43 -7.38 3.96
N ASP A 28 4.66 -6.90 4.11
CA ASP A 28 5.64 -7.47 5.04
C ASP A 28 5.18 -7.29 6.50
N ALA A 29 4.67 -6.11 6.84
CA ALA A 29 4.21 -5.80 8.19
C ALA A 29 2.89 -6.50 8.59
N LEU A 30 1.97 -6.71 7.64
CA LEU A 30 0.62 -7.22 7.92
C LEU A 30 0.36 -8.63 7.36
N GLY A 31 1.23 -9.14 6.48
CA GLY A 31 1.09 -10.38 5.73
C GLY A 31 0.21 -10.27 4.47
N TYR A 32 -0.48 -9.14 4.28
CA TYR A 32 -1.36 -8.83 3.15
C TYR A 32 -1.60 -7.32 3.07
N VAL A 33 -2.16 -6.83 1.96
CA VAL A 33 -2.52 -5.43 1.75
C VAL A 33 -4.03 -5.25 1.99
N PRO A 34 -4.46 -4.69 3.13
CA PRO A 34 -5.88 -4.52 3.41
C PRO A 34 -6.49 -3.45 2.50
N GLU A 35 -7.77 -3.62 2.09
CA GLU A 35 -8.45 -2.65 1.23
C GLU A 35 -8.53 -1.24 1.82
N GLU A 36 -8.59 -1.12 3.15
CA GLU A 36 -8.57 0.18 3.83
C GLU A 36 -7.23 0.93 3.72
N ALA A 37 -6.13 0.25 3.36
CA ALA A 37 -4.87 0.92 3.05
C ALA A 37 -4.92 1.64 1.70
N VAL A 38 -5.75 1.18 0.75
CA VAL A 38 -5.84 1.77 -0.60
C VAL A 38 -6.18 3.27 -0.58
N PRO A 39 -7.25 3.74 0.09
CA PRO A 39 -7.54 5.18 0.15
C PRO A 39 -6.44 5.98 0.85
N LEU A 40 -5.72 5.39 1.80
CA LEU A 40 -4.62 6.05 2.51
C LEU A 40 -3.39 6.24 1.60
N ILE A 41 -3.00 5.19 0.88
CA ILE A 41 -1.91 5.23 -0.10
C ILE A 41 -2.24 6.21 -1.24
N ALA A 42 -3.48 6.15 -1.76
CA ALA A 42 -3.97 7.04 -2.80
C ALA A 42 -3.85 8.52 -2.38
N GLY A 43 -4.28 8.85 -1.16
CA GLY A 43 -4.18 10.20 -0.60
C GLY A 43 -2.73 10.67 -0.42
N GLN A 44 -1.82 9.79 0.02
CA GLN A 44 -0.42 10.15 0.25
C GLN A 44 0.38 10.35 -1.05
N LEU A 45 0.10 9.53 -2.06
CA LEU A 45 0.81 9.59 -3.34
C LEU A 45 0.13 10.51 -4.37
N ASN A 46 -0.97 11.17 -3.99
CA ASN A 46 -1.80 11.96 -4.89
C ASN A 46 -2.24 11.17 -6.13
N LEU A 47 -2.58 9.89 -5.93
CA LEU A 47 -3.08 8.97 -6.95
C LEU A 47 -4.57 8.72 -6.77
N SER A 48 -5.24 8.25 -7.82
CA SER A 48 -6.60 7.76 -7.68
C SER A 48 -6.64 6.38 -6.99
N ARG A 49 -7.74 6.09 -6.29
CA ARG A 49 -8.01 4.75 -5.76
C ARG A 49 -7.96 3.69 -6.85
N ALA A 50 -8.43 4.01 -8.05
CA ALA A 50 -8.42 3.10 -9.20
C ALA A 50 -6.99 2.76 -9.66
N GLU A 51 -6.06 3.71 -9.65
CA GLU A 51 -4.65 3.45 -9.97
C GLU A 51 -4.01 2.52 -8.94
N VAL A 52 -4.23 2.77 -7.64
CA VAL A 52 -3.69 1.91 -6.56
C VAL A 52 -4.28 0.50 -6.64
N HIS A 53 -5.60 0.38 -6.79
CA HIS A 53 -6.26 -0.92 -6.99
C HIS A 53 -5.78 -1.60 -8.28
N GLY A 54 -5.58 -0.86 -9.36
CA GLY A 54 -5.07 -1.38 -10.63
C GLY A 54 -3.68 -2.00 -10.48
N VAL A 55 -2.80 -1.35 -9.72
CA VAL A 55 -1.46 -1.87 -9.42
C VAL A 55 -1.54 -3.14 -8.58
N ILE A 56 -2.36 -3.16 -7.52
CA ILE A 56 -2.54 -4.35 -6.68
C ILE A 56 -3.06 -5.53 -7.51
N SER A 57 -4.07 -5.31 -8.35
CA SER A 57 -4.63 -6.35 -9.23
C SER A 57 -3.68 -6.79 -10.35
N TYR A 58 -2.80 -5.90 -10.81
CA TYR A 58 -1.82 -6.20 -11.85
C TYR A 58 -0.67 -7.08 -11.33
N TYR A 59 -0.29 -6.93 -10.06
CA TYR A 59 0.80 -7.67 -9.43
C TYR A 59 0.27 -8.79 -8.52
N PRO A 60 0.35 -10.08 -8.94
CA PRO A 60 -0.13 -11.21 -8.14
C PRO A 60 0.60 -11.39 -6.81
N HIS A 61 1.72 -10.70 -6.64
CA HIS A 61 2.47 -10.68 -5.39
C HIS A 61 1.70 -10.03 -4.25
N PHE A 62 0.83 -9.05 -4.53
CA PHE A 62 0.07 -8.35 -3.51
C PHE A 62 -1.23 -9.07 -3.21
N ARG A 63 -1.35 -9.60 -1.99
CA ARG A 63 -2.55 -10.30 -1.52
C ARG A 63 -3.47 -9.29 -0.85
N GLN A 64 -4.76 -9.32 -1.17
CA GLN A 64 -5.75 -8.42 -0.54
C GLN A 64 -6.45 -9.04 0.67
N THR A 65 -6.36 -10.35 0.81
CA THR A 65 -6.95 -11.11 1.90
C THR A 65 -5.87 -11.92 2.61
N ARG A 66 -6.03 -12.06 3.92
CA ARG A 66 -5.29 -13.06 4.68
C ARG A 66 -5.99 -14.39 4.48
N GLU A 67 -5.49 -15.20 3.55
CA GLU A 67 -5.90 -16.61 3.54
C GLU A 67 -5.40 -17.27 4.84
N ALA A 68 -6.32 -17.95 5.53
CA ALA A 68 -6.14 -18.50 6.87
C ALA A 68 -5.29 -19.77 6.89
#